data_AF-A0A9D8BFK9-F1
#
_entry.id   AF-A0A9D8BFK9-F1
#
_cell.length_a   1.000
_cell.length_b   1.000
_cell.length_c   1.000
_cell.angle_alpha   90.00
_cell.angle_beta   90.00
_cell.angle_gamma   90.00
#
_symmetry.space_group_name_H-M   'P 1'
#
loop_
_entity.id
_entity.type
_entity.pdbx_description
1 polymer ?
#
loop_
_entity_poly.entity_id
_entity_poly.type
_entity_poly.pdbx_seq_one_letter_code
_entity_poly.pdbx_strand_id
1 'polypeptide(L)'
;MKDILHFIEEKAHDEALLLLNTHAETNAFLTDLSEEVSKKINGFTYELLDFLTPIPLSHDSTNPLMKCLINYCPKFLRENYTPQILKNIPDPHQKAIIACYIAAKLVYKRGLAWSPSIVDILPLVAEDINILHPDIDDDLLS
;
A
#
# COMPACT_ATOMS: atom_id res chain seq x y z
N MET A 1 20.42 5.74 -7.48
CA MET A 1 19.70 7.03 -7.54
C MET A 1 18.49 6.98 -8.46
N LYS A 2 18.58 6.34 -9.64
CA LYS A 2 17.43 6.16 -10.55
C LYS A 2 16.24 5.41 -9.92
N ASP A 3 16.49 4.39 -9.10
CA ASP A 3 15.40 3.60 -8.49
C ASP A 3 14.52 4.38 -7.50
N ILE A 4 15.12 5.32 -6.76
CA ILE A 4 14.38 6.17 -5.83
C ILE A 4 13.51 7.16 -6.60
N LEU A 5 14.05 7.73 -7.69
CA LEU A 5 13.29 8.63 -8.55
C LEU A 5 12.08 7.91 -9.15
N HIS A 6 12.30 6.70 -9.69
CA HIS A 6 11.23 5.89 -10.27
C HIS A 6 10.15 5.53 -9.24
N PHE A 7 10.55 5.19 -8.02
CA PHE A 7 9.61 4.95 -6.93
C PHE A 7 8.75 6.18 -6.61
N ILE A 8 9.36 7.37 -6.55
CA ILE A 8 8.63 8.62 -6.30
C ILE A 8 7.69 8.94 -7.48
N GLU A 9 8.15 8.75 -8.72
CA GLU A 9 7.35 8.95 -9.93
C GLU A 9 6.11 8.05 -9.93
N GLU A 10 6.25 6.76 -9.59
CA GLU A 10 5.14 5.82 -9.49
C GLU A 10 4.09 6.30 -8.47
N LYS A 11 4.52 6.73 -7.27
CA LYS A 11 3.59 7.19 -6.23
C LYS A 11 2.92 8.52 -6.59
N ALA A 12 3.66 9.45 -7.18
CA ALA A 12 3.10 10.71 -7.67
C ALA A 12 2.08 10.48 -8.78
N HIS A 13 2.33 9.50 -9.65
CA HIS A 13 1.41 9.12 -10.71
C HIS A 13 0.12 8.50 -10.16
N ASP A 14 0.22 7.54 -9.23
CA ASP A 14 -0.94 6.92 -8.55
C ASP A 14 -1.84 7.99 -7.90
N GLU A 15 -1.25 8.95 -7.18
CA GLU A 15 -1.99 10.04 -6.54
C GLU A 15 -2.61 11.00 -7.58
N ALA A 16 -1.85 11.40 -8.60
CA ALA A 16 -2.35 12.28 -9.66
C ALA A 16 -3.56 11.69 -10.39
N LEU A 17 -3.52 10.40 -10.72
CA LEU A 17 -4.66 9.70 -11.33
C LEU A 17 -5.90 9.74 -10.44
N LEU A 18 -5.74 9.42 -9.15
CA LEU A 18 -6.85 9.47 -8.20
C LEU A 18 -7.45 10.88 -8.11
N LEU A 19 -6.61 11.91 -7.98
CA LEU A 19 -7.05 13.29 -7.83
C LEU A 19 -7.77 13.79 -9.09
N LEU A 20 -7.21 13.53 -10.27
CA LEU A 20 -7.80 13.98 -11.55
C LEU A 20 -9.12 13.27 -11.85
N ASN A 21 -9.20 11.97 -11.63
CA ASN A 21 -10.44 11.21 -11.80
C ASN A 21 -11.52 11.70 -10.84
N THR A 22 -11.18 11.87 -9.56
CA THR A 22 -12.15 12.35 -8.56
C THR A 22 -12.57 13.80 -8.83
N HIS A 23 -11.66 14.65 -9.30
CA HIS A 23 -11.98 16.02 -9.70
C HIS A 23 -12.96 16.03 -10.88
N ALA A 24 -12.74 15.19 -11.89
CA ALA A 24 -13.64 15.09 -13.04
C ALA A 24 -15.06 14.65 -12.64
N GLU A 25 -15.20 13.79 -11.63
CA GLU A 25 -16.49 13.30 -11.14
C GLU A 25 -17.21 14.28 -10.20
N THR A 26 -16.46 14.98 -9.34
CA THR A 26 -17.02 15.76 -8.22
C THR A 26 -16.89 17.27 -8.36
N ASN A 27 -16.04 17.75 -9.27
CA ASN A 27 -15.58 19.14 -9.39
C ASN A 27 -14.95 19.74 -8.11
N ALA A 28 -14.57 18.92 -7.13
CA ALA A 28 -13.90 19.37 -5.90
C ALA A 28 -12.46 19.87 -6.18
N PHE A 29 -11.94 20.83 -5.40
CA PHE A 29 -10.58 21.33 -5.63
C PHE A 29 -9.52 20.26 -5.34
N LEU A 30 -8.48 20.21 -6.18
CA LEU A 30 -7.39 19.23 -6.04
C LEU A 30 -6.67 19.32 -4.70
N THR A 31 -6.57 20.51 -4.12
CA THR A 31 -5.99 20.72 -2.78
C THR A 31 -6.79 20.02 -1.70
N ASP A 32 -8.11 20.16 -1.76
CA ASP A 32 -9.02 19.55 -0.78
C ASP A 32 -9.02 18.04 -0.96
N LEU A 33 -9.03 17.56 -2.21
CA LEU A 33 -8.93 16.14 -2.53
C LEU A 33 -7.61 15.52 -2.01
N SER A 34 -6.47 16.19 -2.17
CA SER A 34 -5.18 15.69 -1.64
C SER A 34 -5.16 15.64 -0.11
N GLU A 35 -5.80 16.62 0.57
CA GLU A 35 -5.96 16.58 2.02
C GLU A 35 -6.83 15.39 2.46
N GLU A 36 -7.94 15.15 1.75
CA GLU A 36 -8.83 14.02 2.03
C GLU A 36 -8.18 12.66 1.74
N VAL A 37 -7.39 12.54 0.66
CA VAL A 37 -6.57 11.35 0.39
C VAL A 37 -5.64 11.07 1.57
N SER A 38 -4.92 12.10 2.02
CA SER A 38 -3.98 11.97 3.14
C SER A 38 -4.67 11.55 4.43
N LYS A 39 -5.81 12.19 4.76
CA LYS A 39 -6.63 11.82 5.93
C LYS A 39 -7.09 10.37 5.85
N LYS A 40 -7.55 9.94 4.69
CA LYS A 40 -8.10 8.59 4.48
C LYS A 40 -7.04 7.50 4.56
N ILE A 41 -5.87 7.72 3.93
CA ILE A 41 -4.73 6.80 4.05
C ILE A 41 -4.29 6.70 5.51
N ASN A 42 -4.18 7.82 6.23
CA ASN A 42 -3.79 7.81 7.63
C ASN A 42 -4.83 7.09 8.52
N GLY A 43 -6.12 7.33 8.29
CA GLY A 43 -7.20 6.64 9.00
C GLY A 43 -7.09 5.12 8.88
N PHE A 44 -7.01 4.61 7.65
CA PHE A 44 -6.83 3.17 7.40
C PHE A 44 -5.49 2.65 7.94
N THR A 45 -4.43 3.45 7.87
CA THR A 45 -3.12 3.06 8.43
C THR A 45 -3.23 2.82 9.93
N TYR A 46 -3.88 3.70 10.68
CA TYR A 46 -4.06 3.54 12.12
C TYR A 46 -4.96 2.36 12.47
N GLU A 47 -6.09 2.21 11.78
CA GLU A 47 -6.98 1.05 11.96
C GLU A 47 -6.23 -0.28 11.74
N LEU A 48 -5.51 -0.40 10.62
CA LEU A 48 -4.72 -1.59 10.31
C LEU A 48 -3.59 -1.82 11.31
N LEU A 49 -2.93 -0.74 11.76
CA LEU A 49 -1.87 -0.85 12.76
C LEU A 49 -2.42 -1.35 14.10
N ASP A 50 -3.55 -0.82 14.56
CA ASP A 50 -4.21 -1.27 15.79
C ASP A 50 -4.60 -2.74 15.71
N PHE A 51 -5.09 -3.19 14.54
CA PHE A 51 -5.40 -4.59 14.28
C PHE A 51 -4.15 -5.49 14.27
N LEU A 52 -3.06 -5.05 13.64
CA LEU A 52 -1.82 -5.82 13.52
C LEU A 52 -0.99 -5.83 14.81
N THR A 53 -1.14 -4.81 15.67
CA THR A 53 -0.37 -4.66 16.91
C THR A 53 -0.37 -5.91 17.78
N PRO A 54 -1.53 -6.53 18.14
CA PRO A 54 -1.56 -7.74 18.96
C PRO A 54 -1.11 -9.02 18.24
N ILE A 55 -0.96 -8.99 16.91
CA ILE A 55 -0.68 -10.18 16.10
C ILE A 55 0.85 -10.37 15.98
N PRO A 56 1.40 -11.54 16.33
CA PRO A 56 2.81 -11.81 16.07
C PRO A 56 3.05 -11.98 14.57
N LEU A 57 4.04 -11.27 14.00
CA LEU A 57 4.41 -11.45 12.61
C LEU A 57 5.21 -12.75 12.45
N SER A 58 4.87 -13.54 11.42
CA SER A 58 5.78 -14.60 10.98
C SER A 58 6.83 -13.97 10.06
N HIS A 59 8.11 -14.21 10.31
CA HIS A 59 9.21 -13.73 9.46
C HIS A 59 9.41 -14.59 8.20
N ASP A 60 8.33 -15.22 7.73
CA ASP A 60 8.33 -16.04 6.52
C ASP A 60 8.05 -15.15 5.31
N SER A 61 8.95 -15.13 4.33
CA SER A 61 8.82 -14.37 3.09
C SER A 61 7.61 -14.77 2.23
N THR A 62 7.02 -15.95 2.46
CA THR A 62 5.81 -16.38 1.76
C THR A 62 4.54 -15.75 2.35
N ASN A 63 4.61 -15.22 3.58
CA ASN A 63 3.49 -14.55 4.24
C ASN A 63 3.08 -13.27 3.46
N PRO A 64 1.79 -13.09 3.13
CA PRO A 64 1.27 -11.88 2.48
C PRO A 64 1.70 -10.57 3.16
N LEU A 65 1.75 -10.52 4.48
CA LEU A 65 2.16 -9.34 5.25
C LEU A 65 3.66 -9.02 5.03
N MET A 66 4.52 -10.05 4.99
CA MET A 66 5.94 -9.86 4.71
C MET A 66 6.18 -9.43 3.26
N LYS A 67 5.37 -9.94 2.32
CA LYS A 67 5.39 -9.47 0.93
C LYS A 67 5.03 -7.98 0.83
N CYS A 68 4.05 -7.51 1.60
CA CYS A 68 3.71 -6.08 1.67
C CYS A 68 4.91 -5.24 2.15
N LEU A 69 5.59 -5.67 3.22
CA LEU A 69 6.80 -5.01 3.73
C LEU A 69 7.91 -4.94 2.67
N ILE A 70 8.14 -6.05 1.96
CA ILE A 70 9.17 -6.15 0.91
C ILE A 70 8.80 -5.28 -0.31
N ASN A 71 7.53 -5.27 -0.72
CA ASN A 71 7.05 -4.50 -1.87
C ASN A 71 6.95 -3.00 -1.60
N TYR A 72 6.84 -2.59 -0.34
CA TYR A 72 6.98 -1.18 0.03
C TYR A 72 8.40 -0.65 -0.26
N CYS A 73 9.41 -1.52 -0.16
CA CYS A 73 10.80 -1.12 -0.33
C CYS A 73 11.15 -0.92 -1.82
N PRO A 74 11.99 0.08 -2.16
CA PRO A 74 12.54 0.24 -3.50
C PRO A 74 13.17 -1.05 -4.04
N LYS A 75 13.07 -1.28 -5.36
CA LYS A 75 13.53 -2.49 -6.04
C LYS A 75 14.93 -2.94 -5.63
N PHE A 76 15.88 -2.00 -5.56
CA PHE A 76 17.26 -2.28 -5.13
C PHE A 76 17.34 -2.91 -3.72
N LEU A 77 16.54 -2.43 -2.77
CA LEU A 77 16.50 -2.96 -1.40
C LEU A 77 15.85 -4.33 -1.35
N ARG A 78 14.78 -4.54 -2.12
CA ARG A 78 14.13 -5.85 -2.26
C ARG A 78 15.09 -6.91 -2.85
N GLU A 79 15.84 -6.59 -3.89
CA GLU A 79 16.71 -7.57 -4.56
C GLU A 79 17.95 -7.94 -3.75
N ASN A 80 18.54 -6.96 -3.04
CA ASN A 80 19.85 -7.14 -2.41
C ASN A 80 19.78 -7.30 -0.89
N TYR A 81 18.70 -6.86 -0.25
CA TYR A 81 18.61 -6.71 1.21
C TYR A 81 17.36 -7.30 1.86
N THR A 82 16.57 -8.13 1.16
CA THR A 82 15.37 -8.78 1.73
C THR A 82 15.64 -9.47 3.08
N PRO A 83 16.70 -10.29 3.25
CA PRO A 83 16.98 -10.92 4.54
C PRO A 83 17.23 -9.92 5.67
N GLN A 84 17.88 -8.79 5.36
CA GLN A 84 18.18 -7.73 6.32
C GLN A 84 16.92 -6.93 6.66
N ILE A 85 16.03 -6.68 5.69
CA ILE A 85 14.74 -6.03 5.91
C ILE A 85 13.89 -6.85 6.91
N LEU A 86 13.81 -8.17 6.69
CA LEU A 86 13.01 -9.05 7.54
C LEU A 86 13.58 -9.22 8.96
N LYS A 87 14.91 -9.15 9.11
CA LYS A 87 15.61 -9.39 10.38
C LYS A 87 15.88 -8.12 11.19
N ASN A 88 16.22 -7.01 10.55
CA ASN A 88 16.76 -5.83 11.23
C ASN A 88 15.70 -4.76 11.51
N ILE A 89 14.55 -4.79 10.83
CA ILE A 89 13.46 -3.85 11.11
C ILE A 89 12.68 -4.40 12.32
N PRO A 90 12.53 -3.61 13.42
CA PRO A 90 11.72 -4.01 14.56
C PRO A 90 10.26 -4.28 14.18
N ASP A 91 9.65 -5.29 14.82
CA ASP A 91 8.25 -5.71 14.58
C ASP A 91 7.24 -4.55 14.56
N PRO A 92 7.27 -3.56 15.50
CA PRO A 92 6.34 -2.43 15.44
C PRO A 92 6.49 -1.58 14.17
N HIS A 93 7.71 -1.43 13.66
CA HIS A 93 7.97 -0.68 12.43
C HIS A 93 7.58 -1.48 11.19
N GLN A 94 7.78 -2.80 11.20
CA GLN A 94 7.29 -3.68 10.13
C GLN A 94 5.77 -3.56 9.99
N LYS A 95 5.04 -3.63 11.12
CA LYS A 95 3.58 -3.47 11.15
C LYS A 95 3.13 -2.11 10.63
N ALA A 96 3.80 -1.02 11.04
CA ALA A 96 3.49 0.33 10.57
C ALA A 96 3.68 0.47 9.04
N ILE A 97 4.77 -0.08 8.51
CA ILE A 97 5.04 -0.06 7.06
C ILE A 97 3.99 -0.87 6.30
N ILE A 98 3.64 -2.06 6.79
CA ILE A 98 2.63 -2.93 6.18
C ILE A 98 1.26 -2.23 6.17
N ALA A 99 0.85 -1.67 7.31
CA ALA A 99 -0.41 -0.92 7.42
C ALA A 99 -0.45 0.25 6.44
N CYS A 100 0.61 1.05 6.36
CA CYS A 100 0.72 2.19 5.45
C CYS A 100 0.67 1.75 3.97
N TYR A 101 1.41 0.70 3.61
CA TYR A 101 1.41 0.17 2.25
C TYR A 101 0.03 -0.30 1.80
N ILE A 102 -0.66 -1.08 2.65
CA ILE A 102 -2.00 -1.59 2.37
C ILE A 102 -2.98 -0.41 2.25
N ALA A 103 -2.97 0.52 3.22
CA ALA A 103 -3.84 1.68 3.22
C ALA A 103 -3.71 2.53 1.94
N ALA A 104 -2.47 2.84 1.53
CA ALA A 104 -2.21 3.63 0.33
C ALA A 104 -2.69 2.93 -0.94
N LYS A 105 -2.31 1.65 -1.15
CA LYS A 105 -2.74 0.88 -2.32
C LYS A 105 -4.27 0.76 -2.40
N LEU A 106 -4.91 0.63 -1.25
CA LEU A 106 -6.35 0.50 -1.15
C LEU A 106 -7.08 1.79 -1.55
N VAL A 107 -6.62 2.94 -1.05
CA VAL A 107 -7.17 4.26 -1.42
C VAL A 107 -6.94 4.56 -2.89
N TYR A 108 -5.74 4.30 -3.42
CA TYR A 108 -5.45 4.54 -4.84
C TYR A 108 -6.24 3.62 -5.79
N LYS A 109 -6.47 2.35 -5.41
CA LYS A 109 -7.21 1.39 -6.25
C LYS A 109 -8.74 1.55 -6.17
N ARG A 110 -9.28 1.89 -5.00
CA ARG A 110 -10.74 1.93 -4.75
C ARG A 110 -11.33 3.34 -4.77
N GLY A 111 -10.49 4.36 -4.68
CA GLY A 111 -10.89 5.76 -4.68
C GLY A 111 -11.40 6.28 -3.33
N LEU A 112 -11.66 7.59 -3.28
CA LEU A 112 -12.07 8.30 -2.06
C LEU A 112 -13.48 7.97 -1.59
N ALA A 113 -14.37 7.52 -2.47
CA ALA A 113 -15.74 7.15 -2.10
C ALA A 113 -15.82 5.84 -1.31
N TRP A 114 -14.76 5.03 -1.35
CA TRP A 114 -14.79 3.69 -0.77
C TRP A 114 -14.53 3.73 0.75
N SER A 115 -15.48 3.27 1.56
CA SER A 115 -15.43 3.30 3.03
C SER A 115 -15.71 1.90 3.61
N PRO A 116 -14.72 1.01 3.64
CA PRO A 116 -14.88 -0.32 4.21
C PRO A 116 -14.87 -0.29 5.74
N SER A 117 -15.27 -1.41 6.34
CA SER A 117 -14.84 -1.79 7.68
C SER A 117 -13.53 -2.59 7.62
N ILE A 118 -12.80 -2.69 8.73
CA ILE A 118 -11.58 -3.52 8.82
C ILE A 118 -11.81 -4.99 8.40
N VAL A 119 -13.05 -5.46 8.52
CA VAL A 119 -13.49 -6.81 8.16
C VAL A 119 -13.47 -7.03 6.64
N ASP A 120 -13.70 -5.97 5.86
CA ASP A 120 -13.66 -6.03 4.39
C ASP A 120 -12.22 -6.01 3.85
N ILE A 121 -11.25 -5.57 4.65
CA ILE A 121 -9.84 -5.45 4.28
C ILE A 121 -9.09 -6.78 4.53
N LEU A 122 -9.52 -7.57 5.52
CA LEU A 122 -8.88 -8.82 5.90
C LEU A 122 -8.81 -9.89 4.80
N PRO A 123 -9.89 -10.18 4.05
CA PRO A 123 -9.85 -11.13 2.93
C PRO A 123 -8.96 -10.64 1.79
N LEU A 124 -8.87 -9.32 1.55
CA LEU A 124 -8.04 -8.74 0.48
C LEU A 124 -6.54 -8.94 0.73
N VAL A 125 -6.10 -8.94 2.00
CA VAL A 125 -4.71 -9.30 2.37
C VAL A 125 -4.44 -10.79 2.14
N ALA A 126 -5.46 -11.64 2.24
CA ALA A 126 -5.34 -13.09 2.10
C ALA A 126 -5.49 -13.57 0.64
N GLU A 127 -6.28 -12.89 -0.19
CA GLU A 127 -6.73 -13.40 -1.50
C GLU A 127 -6.32 -12.56 -2.73
N ASP A 128 -5.91 -11.29 -2.59
CA ASP A 128 -5.64 -10.44 -3.76
C ASP A 128 -4.23 -10.71 -4.35
N ILE A 129 -4.17 -11.66 -5.28
CA ILE A 129 -2.99 -12.08 -6.06
C ILE A 129 -2.26 -10.89 -6.73
N ASN A 130 -2.96 -9.80 -7.05
CA ASN A 130 -2.38 -8.59 -7.65
C ASN A 130 -1.71 -7.62 -6.65
N ILE A 131 -1.86 -7.82 -5.34
CA ILE A 131 -1.05 -7.14 -4.31
C ILE A 131 0.27 -7.92 -4.07
N LEU A 132 0.26 -9.22 -4.39
CA LEU A 132 1.33 -10.18 -4.11
C LEU A 132 2.31 -10.37 -5.29
N HIS A 133 1.90 -10.06 -6.52
CA HIS A 133 2.73 -10.09 -7.74
C HIS A 133 2.52 -8.82 -8.58
N PRO A 134 3.50 -7.88 -8.63
CA PRO A 134 3.43 -6.71 -9.49
C PRO A 134 3.75 -6.99 -10.97
N ASP A 135 4.11 -8.23 -11.33
CA ASP A 135 4.61 -8.59 -12.67
C ASP A 135 3.55 -9.25 -13.59
N ILE A 136 2.25 -9.13 -13.27
CA ILE A 136 1.19 -9.56 -14.18
C ILE A 136 0.56 -8.30 -14.78
N ASP A 137 1.04 -7.92 -15.96
CA ASP A 137 0.39 -6.94 -16.83
C ASP A 137 -1.06 -7.37 -17.10
N ASP A 138 -1.99 -6.42 -17.02
CA ASP A 138 -3.43 -6.57 -17.36
C ASP A 138 -3.67 -6.86 -18.87
N ASP A 139 -2.62 -7.03 -19.67
CA ASP A 139 -2.68 -7.28 -21.12
C ASP A 139 -2.99 -8.74 -21.51
N LEU A 140 -3.26 -9.64 -20.55
CA LEU A 140 -3.61 -11.05 -20.83
C LEU A 140 -5.08 -11.42 -20.59
N LEU A 141 -5.96 -10.43 -20.42
CA LEU A 141 -7.42 -10.64 -20.41
C LEU A 141 -8.16 -9.86 -21.51
N SER A 142 -7.51 -9.66 -22.67
CA SER A 142 -8.16 -9.26 -23.92
C SER A 142 -8.18 -10.39 -24.94
#